data_AF-A0A8S4SH58-F1
#
_entry.id   AF-A0A8S4SH58-F1
#
_cell.length_a   1.000
_cell.length_b   1.000
_cell.length_c   1.000
_cell.angle_alpha   90.00
_cell.angle_beta   90.00
_cell.angle_gamma   90.00
#
_symmetry.space_group_name_H-M   'P 1'
#
loop_
_entity.id
_entity.type
_entity.pdbx_description
1 polymer ?
#
loop_
_entity_poly.entity_id
_entity_poly.type
_entity_poly.pdbx_seq_one_letter_code
_entity_poly.pdbx_strand_id
1 'polypeptide(L)'
;MAQNASQSTDEESLKTLFDEAMKMYDKIENGNEATNSDAVQLSIKATIGKFEKATNLVSLSGMFSKNEDLEELPTETLQYLLLPALLGTLTLKLCGQPRKGVIQVAEIYFRDFLQRCKDYGVTDVEVPQTMGSESTSRQQTEQANIANMVLSRQAKIKRYKEMKELKEKLSTLSKAMSSPTADDATKREYFVTMLLDYVNQALEELSSIEQEKPILEYMAKKGINVFKPNIVCYRFPGSGSNIPHATIQNADADPDEAEQMRKERLVEDDDPEEVARQRSMDEYKDDHRRGWGNRHNRS
;
A
#
# COMPACT_ATOMS: atom_id res chain seq x y z
N MET A 1 17.11 -57.70 -6.68
CA MET A 1 17.94 -56.48 -6.81
C MET A 1 17.00 -55.35 -7.22
N ALA A 2 16.54 -54.55 -6.26
CA ALA A 2 15.74 -53.36 -6.51
C ALA A 2 16.65 -52.15 -6.29
N GLN A 3 16.91 -51.40 -7.36
CA GLN A 3 17.70 -50.17 -7.30
C GLN A 3 16.81 -49.07 -6.71
N ASN A 4 17.22 -48.57 -5.56
CA ASN A 4 16.62 -47.43 -4.87
C ASN A 4 17.04 -46.17 -5.63
N ALA A 5 16.08 -45.52 -6.29
CA ALA A 5 16.31 -44.26 -6.98
C ALA A 5 16.62 -43.18 -5.95
N SER A 6 17.85 -42.67 -6.00
CA SER A 6 18.32 -41.50 -5.27
C SER A 6 17.51 -40.26 -5.65
N GLN A 7 16.53 -39.90 -4.82
CA GLN A 7 15.99 -38.54 -4.79
C GLN A 7 17.00 -37.66 -4.05
N SER A 8 17.96 -37.09 -4.78
CA SER A 8 18.69 -35.92 -4.33
C SER A 8 17.80 -34.70 -4.58
N THR A 9 16.89 -34.42 -3.65
CA THR A 9 16.31 -33.07 -3.56
C THR A 9 17.43 -32.15 -3.11
N ASP A 10 17.97 -31.34 -4.02
CA ASP A 10 18.78 -30.19 -3.64
C ASP A 10 17.94 -29.35 -2.66
N GLU A 11 18.27 -29.41 -1.37
CA GLU A 11 17.69 -28.52 -0.36
C GLU A 11 18.21 -27.10 -0.62
N GLU A 12 17.46 -26.35 -1.43
CA GLU A 12 17.67 -24.92 -1.61
C GLU A 12 17.59 -24.22 -0.24
N SER A 13 18.63 -23.46 0.12
CA SER A 13 18.64 -22.70 1.36
C SER A 13 17.55 -21.62 1.36
N LEU A 14 16.91 -21.40 2.51
CA LEU A 14 15.88 -20.36 2.67
C LEU A 14 16.38 -18.98 2.18
N LYS A 15 17.64 -18.66 2.46
CA LYS A 15 18.26 -17.39 2.06
C LYS A 15 18.36 -17.27 0.54
N THR A 16 18.86 -18.30 -0.14
CA THR A 16 19.01 -18.28 -1.60
C THR A 16 17.65 -18.23 -2.29
N LEU A 17 16.67 -19.00 -1.78
CA LEU A 17 15.30 -19.00 -2.28
C LEU A 17 14.66 -17.60 -2.16
N PHE A 18 14.81 -16.95 -1.00
CA PHE A 18 14.27 -15.63 -0.75
C PHE A 18 14.96 -14.56 -1.61
N ASP A 19 16.29 -14.56 -1.68
CA ASP A 19 17.05 -13.59 -2.49
C ASP A 19 16.70 -13.68 -3.98
N GLU A 20 16.49 -14.90 -4.49
CA GLU A 20 16.03 -15.11 -5.86
C GLU A 20 14.61 -14.60 -6.08
N ALA A 21 13.70 -14.90 -5.16
CA ALA A 21 12.31 -14.43 -5.23
C ALA A 21 12.26 -12.90 -5.18
N MET A 22 13.07 -12.27 -4.33
CA MET A 22 13.15 -10.81 -4.20
C MET A 22 13.68 -10.16 -5.48
N LYS A 23 14.70 -10.75 -6.13
CA LYS A 23 15.16 -10.28 -7.44
C LYS A 23 14.10 -10.36 -8.52
N MET A 24 13.24 -11.39 -8.49
CA MET A 24 12.12 -11.51 -9.43
C MET A 24 11.02 -10.49 -9.09
N TYR A 25 10.73 -10.29 -7.81
CA TYR A 25 9.80 -9.27 -7.31
C TYR A 25 10.20 -7.86 -7.78
N ASP A 26 11.46 -7.47 -7.59
CA ASP A 26 11.96 -6.14 -8.00
C ASP A 26 11.85 -5.92 -9.51
N LYS A 27 12.05 -6.98 -10.31
CA LYS A 27 11.87 -6.91 -11.77
C LYS A 27 10.41 -6.74 -12.17
N ILE A 28 9.48 -7.33 -11.43
CA ILE A 28 8.04 -7.20 -11.66
C ILE A 28 7.55 -5.81 -11.24
N GLU A 29 8.05 -5.29 -10.13
CA GLU A 29 7.71 -3.96 -9.61
C GLU A 29 8.24 -2.83 -10.49
N ASN A 30 9.52 -2.93 -10.88
CA ASN A 30 10.23 -1.86 -11.58
C ASN A 30 10.23 -2.07 -13.11
N GLY A 31 9.62 -3.15 -13.58
CA GLY A 31 9.52 -3.48 -14.99
C GLY A 31 8.56 -2.54 -15.73
N ASN A 32 8.89 -2.26 -16.99
CA ASN A 32 8.02 -1.50 -17.90
C ASN A 32 7.08 -2.40 -18.73
N GLU A 33 7.09 -3.71 -18.46
CA GLU A 33 6.26 -4.68 -19.17
C GLU A 33 4.81 -4.62 -18.68
N ALA A 34 3.87 -4.89 -19.58
CA ALA A 34 2.46 -4.88 -19.23
C ALA A 34 2.15 -6.03 -18.27
N THR A 35 1.59 -5.70 -17.10
CA THR A 35 1.27 -6.68 -16.05
C THR A 35 0.35 -7.80 -16.54
N ASN A 36 -0.52 -7.51 -17.51
CA ASN A 36 -1.45 -8.47 -18.10
C ASN A 36 -0.81 -9.41 -19.15
N SER A 37 0.45 -9.24 -19.50
CA SER A 37 1.14 -10.11 -20.46
C SER A 37 1.39 -11.50 -19.86
N ASP A 38 1.35 -12.54 -20.71
CA ASP A 38 1.53 -13.91 -20.26
C ASP A 38 2.92 -14.14 -19.63
N ALA A 39 3.96 -13.51 -20.16
CA ALA A 39 5.32 -13.61 -19.62
C ALA A 39 5.44 -13.03 -18.20
N VAL A 40 4.85 -11.86 -17.95
CA VAL A 40 4.83 -11.24 -16.62
C VAL A 40 3.94 -12.05 -15.67
N GLN A 41 2.78 -12.54 -16.12
CA GLN A 41 1.91 -13.37 -15.31
C GLN A 41 2.55 -14.72 -14.91
N LEU A 42 3.31 -15.35 -15.81
CA LEU A 42 4.11 -16.54 -15.48
C LEU A 42 5.19 -16.21 -14.45
N SER A 43 5.86 -15.07 -14.60
CA SER A 43 6.89 -14.61 -13.65
C SER A 43 6.30 -14.31 -12.27
N ILE A 44 5.12 -13.69 -12.20
CA ILE A 44 4.38 -13.45 -10.95
C ILE A 44 4.05 -14.78 -10.27
N LYS A 45 3.46 -15.73 -11.00
CA LYS A 45 3.11 -17.06 -10.44
C LYS A 45 4.33 -17.83 -9.95
N ALA A 46 5.44 -17.79 -10.70
CA ALA A 46 6.69 -18.41 -10.28
C ALA A 46 7.26 -17.76 -9.00
N THR A 47 7.18 -16.43 -8.91
CA THR A 47 7.66 -15.68 -7.73
C THR A 47 6.80 -15.97 -6.50
N ILE A 48 5.47 -16.02 -6.66
CA ILE A 48 4.55 -16.44 -5.59
C ILE A 48 4.92 -17.84 -5.10
N GLY A 49 5.13 -18.80 -6.00
CA GLY A 49 5.51 -20.16 -5.61
C GLY A 49 6.84 -20.23 -4.83
N LYS A 50 7.81 -19.35 -5.11
CA LYS A 50 9.05 -19.25 -4.33
C LYS A 50 8.80 -18.66 -2.94
N PHE A 51 8.00 -17.61 -2.83
CA PHE A 51 7.66 -17.03 -1.53
C PHE A 51 6.79 -17.95 -0.66
N GLU A 52 5.89 -18.74 -1.26
CA GLU A 52 5.13 -19.78 -0.55
C GLU A 52 6.05 -20.86 0.02
N LYS A 53 7.02 -21.33 -0.78
CA LYS A 53 8.06 -22.26 -0.30
C LYS A 53 8.89 -21.64 0.84
N ALA A 54 9.30 -20.38 0.71
CA ALA A 54 10.03 -19.67 1.76
C ALA A 54 9.21 -19.55 3.05
N THR A 55 7.90 -19.27 2.93
CA THR A 55 6.97 -19.21 4.07
C THR A 55 6.85 -20.55 4.79
N ASN A 56 6.82 -21.66 4.04
CA ASN A 56 6.81 -23.00 4.63
C ASN A 56 8.12 -23.29 5.37
N LEU A 57 9.28 -22.96 4.79
CA LEU A 57 10.58 -23.14 5.43
C LEU A 57 10.71 -22.32 6.71
N VAL A 58 10.24 -21.07 6.70
CA VAL A 58 10.19 -20.19 7.89
C VAL A 58 9.30 -20.77 9.00
N SER A 59 8.16 -21.35 8.60
CA SER A 59 7.25 -22.00 9.56
C SER A 59 7.87 -23.27 10.16
N LEU A 60 8.60 -24.04 9.34
CA LEU A 60 9.30 -25.26 9.77
C LEU A 60 10.52 -24.97 10.65
N SER A 61 11.22 -23.85 10.41
CA SER A 61 12.40 -23.48 11.20
C SER A 61 12.04 -22.96 12.59
N GLY A 62 10.77 -22.62 12.86
CA GLY A 62 10.32 -22.11 14.15
C GLY A 62 11.01 -20.82 14.58
N MET A 63 11.44 -19.98 13.62
CA MET A 63 12.23 -18.77 13.89
C MET A 63 11.42 -17.58 14.45
N PHE A 64 10.12 -17.78 14.62
CA PHE A 64 9.15 -16.75 14.97
C PHE A 64 8.21 -17.32 16.04
N SER A 65 8.21 -16.71 17.22
CA SER A 65 7.26 -17.00 18.29
C SER A 65 6.39 -15.79 18.59
N LYS A 66 5.10 -16.01 18.87
CA LYS A 66 4.13 -14.95 19.20
C LYS A 66 4.43 -14.20 20.51
N ASN A 67 5.33 -14.73 21.33
CA ASN A 67 5.68 -14.16 22.62
C ASN A 67 7.07 -13.49 22.62
N GLU A 68 7.69 -13.32 21.45
CA GLU A 68 8.98 -12.66 21.30
C GLU A 68 8.78 -11.22 20.83
N ASP A 69 9.60 -10.32 21.34
CA ASP A 69 9.66 -8.93 20.86
C ASP A 69 10.59 -8.81 19.64
N LEU A 70 10.42 -7.75 18.85
CA LEU A 70 11.29 -7.48 17.69
C LEU A 70 12.78 -7.52 18.05
N GLU A 71 13.15 -7.01 19.23
CA GLU A 71 14.51 -6.93 19.77
C GLU A 71 15.18 -8.29 20.02
N GLU A 72 14.38 -9.34 20.19
CA GLU A 72 14.88 -10.70 20.42
C GLU A 72 15.20 -11.42 19.10
N LEU A 73 14.74 -10.87 17.96
CA LEU A 73 14.96 -11.46 16.65
C LEU A 73 16.32 -11.06 16.04
N PRO A 74 17.07 -12.02 15.47
CA PRO A 74 18.26 -11.72 14.70
C PRO A 74 17.96 -10.80 13.51
N THR A 75 18.88 -9.88 13.20
CA THR A 75 18.73 -8.92 12.10
C THR A 75 18.42 -9.58 10.75
N GLU A 76 18.97 -10.78 10.49
CA GLU A 76 18.75 -11.51 9.24
C GLU A 76 17.34 -12.13 9.11
N THR A 77 16.62 -12.36 10.21
CA THR A 77 15.28 -12.98 10.16
C THR A 77 14.19 -11.95 9.88
N LEU A 78 14.44 -10.67 10.17
CA LEU A 78 13.49 -9.57 9.99
C LEU A 78 12.93 -9.48 8.57
N GLN A 79 13.73 -9.79 7.55
CA GLN A 79 13.29 -9.79 6.16
C GLN A 79 12.16 -10.79 5.88
N TYR A 80 12.07 -11.89 6.63
CA TYR A 80 11.05 -12.91 6.44
C TYR A 80 9.69 -12.51 7.04
N LEU A 81 9.64 -11.50 7.93
CA LEU A 81 8.37 -10.92 8.39
C LEU A 81 7.59 -10.25 7.24
N LEU A 82 8.28 -9.85 6.17
CA LEU A 82 7.69 -9.22 4.98
C LEU A 82 6.96 -10.20 4.05
N LEU A 83 7.18 -11.51 4.21
CA LEU A 83 6.65 -12.53 3.30
C LEU A 83 5.14 -12.39 3.01
N PRO A 84 4.26 -12.18 4.01
CA PRO A 84 2.84 -12.01 3.72
C PRO A 84 2.55 -10.72 2.95
N ALA A 85 3.23 -9.60 3.24
CA ALA A 85 3.06 -8.36 2.48
C ALA A 85 3.47 -8.51 1.00
N LEU A 86 4.62 -9.15 0.75
CA LEU A 86 5.12 -9.43 -0.61
C LEU A 86 4.15 -10.32 -1.40
N LEU A 87 3.62 -11.36 -0.75
CA LEU A 87 2.60 -12.25 -1.32
C LEU A 87 1.29 -11.50 -1.62
N GLY A 88 0.86 -10.61 -0.73
CA GLY A 88 -0.30 -9.75 -0.93
C GLY A 88 -0.17 -8.87 -2.17
N THR A 89 0.97 -8.19 -2.31
CA THR A 89 1.26 -7.30 -3.46
C THR A 89 1.30 -8.06 -4.78
N LEU A 90 1.98 -9.22 -4.83
CA LEU A 90 2.01 -10.04 -6.05
C LEU A 90 0.62 -10.61 -6.39
N THR A 91 -0.15 -11.01 -5.38
CA THR A 91 -1.51 -11.53 -5.57
C THR A 91 -2.38 -10.50 -6.27
N LEU A 92 -2.33 -9.23 -5.85
CA LEU A 92 -3.11 -8.15 -6.46
C LEU A 92 -2.80 -7.91 -7.95
N LYS A 93 -1.63 -8.33 -8.43
CA LYS A 93 -1.21 -8.21 -9.84
C LYS A 93 -1.64 -9.38 -10.72
N LEU A 94 -2.22 -10.44 -10.15
CA LEU A 94 -2.67 -11.59 -10.93
C LEU A 94 -3.87 -11.22 -11.81
N CYS A 95 -3.78 -11.59 -13.09
CA CYS A 95 -4.80 -11.37 -14.12
C CYS A 95 -5.39 -12.71 -14.60
N GLY A 96 -6.58 -12.67 -15.21
CA GLY A 96 -7.19 -13.83 -15.86
C GLY A 96 -7.90 -14.82 -14.93
N GLN A 97 -8.15 -14.43 -13.68
CA GLN A 97 -8.90 -15.21 -12.68
C GLN A 97 -9.95 -14.32 -12.01
N PRO A 98 -10.99 -14.86 -11.33
CA PRO A 98 -12.05 -14.04 -10.76
C PRO A 98 -11.48 -13.05 -9.73
N ARG A 99 -11.61 -11.75 -10.03
CA ARG A 99 -11.03 -10.66 -9.21
C ARG A 99 -11.43 -10.74 -7.74
N LYS A 100 -12.66 -11.18 -7.45
CA LYS A 100 -13.15 -11.40 -6.08
C LYS A 100 -12.25 -12.36 -5.28
N GLY A 101 -11.82 -13.47 -5.89
CA GLY A 101 -10.91 -14.41 -5.21
C GLY A 101 -9.53 -13.81 -4.97
N VAL A 102 -9.01 -13.05 -5.94
CA VAL A 102 -7.72 -12.36 -5.84
C VAL A 102 -7.69 -11.41 -4.65
N ILE A 103 -8.69 -10.54 -4.53
CA ILE A 103 -8.73 -9.54 -3.46
C ILE A 103 -8.95 -10.18 -2.08
N GLN A 104 -9.66 -11.30 -1.99
CA GLN A 104 -9.86 -12.04 -0.74
C GLN A 104 -8.56 -12.67 -0.26
N VAL A 105 -7.78 -13.27 -1.17
CA VAL A 105 -6.48 -13.85 -0.83
C VAL A 105 -5.49 -12.75 -0.45
N ALA A 106 -5.42 -11.65 -1.21
CA ALA A 106 -4.56 -10.51 -0.88
C ALA A 106 -4.90 -9.90 0.49
N GLU A 107 -6.20 -9.77 0.82
CA GLU A 107 -6.64 -9.30 2.12
C GLU A 107 -6.16 -10.19 3.28
N ILE A 108 -6.21 -11.51 3.12
CA ILE A 108 -5.69 -12.45 4.13
C ILE A 108 -4.20 -12.20 4.37
N TYR A 109 -3.43 -12.04 3.31
CA TYR A 109 -1.98 -11.79 3.38
C TYR A 109 -1.64 -10.47 4.08
N PHE A 110 -2.29 -9.36 3.71
CA PHE A 110 -2.04 -8.07 4.36
C PHE A 110 -2.47 -8.04 5.82
N ARG A 111 -3.57 -8.73 6.18
CA ARG A 111 -4.00 -8.86 7.58
C ARG A 111 -3.03 -9.68 8.40
N ASP A 112 -2.54 -10.80 7.88
CA ASP A 112 -1.52 -11.62 8.52
C ASP A 112 -0.23 -10.81 8.74
N PHE A 113 0.21 -10.04 7.74
CA PHE A 113 1.36 -9.15 7.88
C PHE A 113 1.18 -8.12 9.01
N LEU A 114 0.07 -7.37 9.00
CA LEU A 114 -0.19 -6.34 10.01
C LEU A 114 -0.33 -6.95 11.42
N GLN A 115 -0.97 -8.11 11.53
CA GLN A 115 -1.08 -8.81 12.80
C GLN A 115 0.30 -9.23 13.32
N ARG A 116 1.18 -9.77 12.47
CA ARG A 116 2.56 -10.10 12.86
C ARG A 116 3.33 -8.85 13.28
N CYS A 117 3.25 -7.76 12.51
CA CYS A 117 3.91 -6.49 12.88
C CYS A 117 3.42 -5.95 14.23
N LYS A 118 2.14 -6.15 14.56
CA LYS A 118 1.60 -5.80 15.88
C LYS A 118 2.11 -6.73 16.97
N ASP A 119 2.11 -8.04 16.74
CA ASP A 119 2.53 -9.05 17.72
C ASP A 119 4.01 -8.86 18.12
N TYR A 120 4.89 -8.49 17.18
CA TYR A 120 6.31 -8.19 17.46
C TYR A 120 6.58 -6.74 17.88
N GLY A 121 5.56 -5.87 18.00
CA GLY A 121 5.75 -4.48 18.42
C GLY A 121 6.39 -3.56 17.37
N VAL A 122 6.32 -3.91 16.08
CA VAL A 122 6.78 -3.04 14.98
C VAL A 122 5.87 -1.82 14.83
N THR A 123 4.57 -1.97 15.09
CA THR A 123 3.59 -0.89 14.98
C THR A 123 2.43 -1.05 15.96
N ASP A 124 1.93 0.07 16.46
CA ASP A 124 0.72 0.13 17.30
C ASP A 124 -0.57 0.26 16.48
N VAL A 125 -0.48 0.27 15.14
CA VAL A 125 -1.66 0.48 14.30
C VAL A 125 -2.62 -0.71 14.42
N GLU A 126 -3.89 -0.41 14.69
CA GLU A 126 -4.94 -1.43 14.71
C GLU A 126 -5.17 -2.01 13.31
N VAL A 127 -5.13 -3.34 13.22
CA VAL A 127 -5.47 -4.07 11.99
C VAL A 127 -6.93 -3.79 11.65
N PRO A 128 -7.24 -3.11 10.51
CA PRO A 128 -8.62 -2.75 10.18
C PRO A 128 -9.46 -4.01 10.02
N GLN A 129 -10.38 -4.33 10.93
CA GLN A 129 -11.16 -5.58 10.87
C GLN A 129 -12.07 -5.63 9.63
N THR A 130 -12.35 -6.84 9.11
CA THR A 130 -13.36 -7.01 8.07
C THR A 130 -14.69 -6.49 8.59
N MET A 131 -15.40 -5.69 7.79
CA MET A 131 -16.78 -5.24 8.01
C MET A 131 -17.79 -6.41 8.01
N GLY A 132 -17.58 -7.40 8.87
CA GLY A 132 -18.46 -8.53 9.18
C GLY A 132 -19.01 -8.49 10.60
N SER A 133 -18.62 -7.48 11.40
CA SER A 133 -19.30 -7.18 12.66
C SER A 133 -20.32 -6.09 12.40
N GLU A 134 -21.59 -6.47 12.51
CA GLU A 134 -22.80 -5.66 12.48
C GLU A 134 -22.59 -4.17 12.85
N SER A 135 -22.23 -3.36 11.88
CA SER A 135 -22.46 -1.92 11.97
C SER A 135 -23.85 -1.71 11.42
N THR A 136 -24.83 -1.90 12.30
CA THR A 136 -26.17 -1.32 12.14
C THR A 136 -26.00 0.08 11.57
N SER A 137 -26.52 0.30 10.36
CA SER A 137 -26.60 1.59 9.70
C SER A 137 -27.46 2.54 10.53
N ARG A 138 -26.91 3.06 11.64
CA ARG A 138 -27.45 4.26 12.27
C ARG A 138 -27.21 5.37 11.25
N GLN A 139 -28.29 6.01 10.81
CA GLN A 139 -28.22 7.19 9.96
C GLN A 139 -27.32 8.21 10.67
N GLN A 140 -26.07 8.33 10.21
CA GLN A 140 -25.15 9.31 10.73
C GLN A 140 -25.61 10.68 10.24
N THR A 141 -25.71 11.64 11.17
CA THR A 141 -26.01 13.04 10.88
C THR A 141 -25.05 13.56 9.82
N GLU A 142 -25.49 14.47 8.94
CA GLU A 142 -24.63 15.08 7.91
C GLU A 142 -23.32 15.65 8.49
N GLN A 143 -23.37 16.23 9.70
CA GLN A 143 -22.19 16.70 10.43
C GLN A 143 -21.23 15.57 10.81
N ALA A 144 -21.73 14.40 11.21
CA ALA A 144 -20.91 13.23 11.52
C ALA A 144 -20.26 12.64 10.25
N ASN A 145 -20.98 12.67 9.13
CA ASN A 145 -20.43 12.26 7.83
C ASN A 145 -19.28 13.20 7.39
N ILE A 146 -19.47 14.51 7.55
CA ILE A 146 -18.43 15.51 7.25
C ILE A 146 -17.23 15.33 8.17
N ALA A 147 -17.45 15.14 9.47
CA ALA A 147 -16.37 14.90 10.43
C ALA A 147 -15.58 13.63 10.11
N ASN A 148 -16.26 12.51 9.81
CA ASN A 148 -15.62 11.26 9.39
C ASN A 148 -14.82 11.42 8.09
N MET A 149 -15.33 12.20 7.14
CA MET A 149 -14.62 12.51 5.90
C MET A 149 -13.36 13.34 6.16
N VAL A 150 -13.42 14.36 7.03
CA VAL A 150 -12.25 15.17 7.41
C VAL A 150 -11.21 14.33 8.15
N LEU A 151 -11.62 13.51 9.12
CA LEU A 151 -10.73 12.62 9.86
C LEU A 151 -10.04 11.60 8.95
N SER A 152 -10.80 10.96 8.05
CA SER A 152 -10.25 9.99 7.11
C SER A 152 -9.25 10.65 6.14
N ARG A 153 -9.54 11.88 5.68
CA ARG A 153 -8.61 12.67 4.87
C ARG A 153 -7.34 13.04 5.66
N GLN A 154 -7.47 13.54 6.88
CA GLN A 154 -6.32 13.89 7.72
C GLN A 154 -5.42 12.68 8.01
N ALA A 155 -6.02 11.53 8.32
CA ALA A 155 -5.30 10.28 8.51
C ALA A 155 -4.52 9.87 7.25
N LYS A 156 -5.13 10.01 6.06
CA LYS A 156 -4.47 9.73 4.78
C LYS A 156 -3.31 10.69 4.50
N ILE A 157 -3.49 11.99 4.77
CA ILE A 157 -2.42 12.99 4.62
C ILE A 157 -1.25 12.66 5.54
N LYS A 158 -1.53 12.31 6.80
CA LYS A 158 -0.50 11.93 7.77
C LYS A 158 0.30 10.72 7.29
N ARG A 159 -0.39 9.66 6.87
CA ARG A 159 0.24 8.43 6.35
C ARG A 159 1.07 8.69 5.10
N TYR A 160 0.59 9.54 4.20
CA TYR A 160 1.36 9.89 3.00
C TYR A 160 2.68 10.61 3.35
N LYS A 161 2.66 11.52 4.33
CA LYS A 161 3.88 12.17 4.84
C LYS A 161 4.83 11.15 5.48
N GLU A 162 4.32 10.29 6.35
CA GLU A 162 5.10 9.22 7.01
C GLU A 162 5.72 8.26 5.98
N MET A 163 4.96 7.80 4.99
CA MET A 163 5.45 6.93 3.91
C MET A 163 6.56 7.63 3.09
N LYS A 164 6.42 8.93 2.81
CA LYS A 164 7.45 9.68 2.08
C LYS A 164 8.76 9.77 2.89
N GLU A 165 8.68 10.10 4.18
CA GLU A 165 9.83 10.17 5.07
C GLU A 165 10.54 8.81 5.21
N LEU A 166 9.77 7.73 5.33
CA LEU A 166 10.30 6.36 5.39
C LEU A 166 11.02 5.98 4.10
N LYS A 167 10.47 6.32 2.93
CA LYS A 167 11.11 6.07 1.62
C LYS A 167 12.42 6.85 1.46
N GLU A 168 12.47 8.11 1.90
CA GLU A 168 13.70 8.91 1.88
C GLU A 168 14.77 8.32 2.81
N LYS A 169 14.37 7.86 4.01
CA LYS A 169 15.26 7.14 4.94
C LYS A 169 15.79 5.84 4.33
N LEU A 170 14.92 5.03 3.72
CA LEU A 170 15.32 3.79 3.05
C LEU A 170 16.32 4.03 1.92
N SER A 171 16.15 5.09 1.13
CA SER A 171 17.11 5.47 0.08
C SER A 171 18.49 5.79 0.64
N THR A 172 18.55 6.43 1.82
CA THR A 172 19.80 6.76 2.50
C THR A 172 20.45 5.52 3.13
N LEU A 173 19.67 4.72 3.86
CA LEU A 173 20.12 3.49 4.52
C LEU A 173 20.55 2.41 3.50
N SER A 174 19.86 2.30 2.36
CA SER A 174 20.23 1.37 1.29
C SER A 174 21.64 1.64 0.73
N LYS A 175 21.99 2.92 0.57
CA LYS A 175 23.34 3.33 0.14
C LYS A 175 24.39 3.02 1.21
N ALA A 176 24.06 3.24 2.48
CA ALA A 176 24.95 2.93 3.60
C ALA A 176 25.18 1.41 3.74
N MET A 177 24.13 0.60 3.58
CA MET A 177 24.18 -0.87 3.64
C MET A 177 25.00 -1.49 2.51
N SER A 178 25.03 -0.83 1.33
CA SER A 178 25.82 -1.27 0.18
C SER A 178 27.33 -1.16 0.42
N SER A 179 27.77 -0.43 1.45
CA SER A 179 29.17 -0.39 1.87
C SER A 179 29.56 -1.69 2.60
N PRO A 180 30.71 -2.31 2.30
CA PRO A 180 31.22 -3.49 3.02
C PRO A 180 31.44 -3.28 4.52
N THR A 181 31.41 -2.03 5.00
CA THR A 181 31.63 -1.63 6.38
C THR A 181 30.33 -1.43 7.18
N ALA A 182 29.16 -1.76 6.61
CA ALA A 182 27.89 -1.55 7.29
C ALA A 182 27.81 -2.40 8.57
N ASP A 183 27.65 -1.72 9.69
CA ASP A 183 27.43 -2.31 11.00
C ASP A 183 26.05 -2.97 11.09
N ASP A 184 25.91 -3.93 12.01
CA ASP A 184 24.65 -4.67 12.18
C ASP A 184 23.48 -3.75 12.57
N ALA A 185 23.78 -2.68 13.33
CA ALA A 185 22.81 -1.66 13.71
C ALA A 185 22.17 -0.97 12.48
N THR A 186 22.96 -0.55 11.49
CA THR A 186 22.43 0.05 10.25
C THR A 186 21.59 -0.95 9.46
N LYS A 187 21.98 -2.23 9.42
CA LYS A 187 21.19 -3.28 8.74
C LYS A 187 19.85 -3.48 9.42
N ARG A 188 19.85 -3.50 10.75
CA ARG A 188 18.63 -3.62 11.56
C ARG A 188 17.71 -2.42 11.33
N GLU A 189 18.25 -1.21 11.40
CA GLU A 189 17.49 0.02 11.12
C GLU A 189 16.87 -0.01 9.72
N TYR A 190 17.61 -0.48 8.71
CA TYR A 190 17.10 -0.65 7.35
C TYR A 190 15.90 -1.60 7.30
N PHE A 191 16.00 -2.81 7.89
CA PHE A 191 14.91 -3.77 7.89
C PHE A 191 13.69 -3.29 8.67
N VAL A 192 13.88 -2.64 9.83
CA VAL A 192 12.78 -2.06 10.62
C VAL A 192 12.09 -0.94 9.85
N THR A 193 12.85 -0.05 9.22
CA THR A 193 12.29 1.03 8.38
C THR A 193 11.51 0.44 7.20
N MET A 194 11.99 -0.65 6.61
CA MET A 194 11.31 -1.35 5.53
C MET A 194 10.00 -1.98 6.02
N LEU A 195 9.98 -2.61 7.19
CA LEU A 195 8.74 -3.13 7.78
C LEU A 195 7.70 -2.02 8.00
N LEU A 196 8.11 -0.87 8.52
CA LEU A 196 7.22 0.29 8.71
C LEU A 196 6.67 0.85 7.39
N ASP A 197 7.48 0.89 6.34
CA ASP A 197 7.01 1.31 5.02
C ASP A 197 5.96 0.33 4.47
N TYR A 198 6.22 -0.98 4.56
CA TYR A 198 5.24 -2.00 4.17
C TYR A 198 3.98 -2.01 5.03
N VAL A 199 4.04 -1.62 6.31
CA VAL A 199 2.84 -1.42 7.16
C VAL A 199 1.94 -0.35 6.56
N ASN A 200 2.51 0.79 6.16
CA ASN A 200 1.76 1.87 5.53
C ASN A 200 1.16 1.42 4.20
N GLN A 201 1.94 0.74 3.35
CA GLN A 201 1.46 0.20 2.09
C GLN A 201 0.31 -0.79 2.28
N ALA A 202 0.45 -1.76 3.21
CA ALA A 202 -0.59 -2.75 3.50
C ALA A 202 -1.90 -2.11 3.96
N LEU A 203 -1.84 -1.03 4.74
CA LEU A 203 -3.04 -0.30 5.18
C LEU A 203 -3.73 0.43 4.02
N GLU A 204 -2.97 1.02 3.10
CA GLU A 204 -3.51 1.65 1.89
C GLU A 204 -4.16 0.61 0.97
N GLU A 205 -3.49 -0.52 0.75
CA GLU A 205 -4.01 -1.63 -0.06
C GLU A 205 -5.28 -2.24 0.55
N LEU A 206 -5.35 -2.40 1.88
CA LEU A 206 -6.58 -2.85 2.54
C LEU A 206 -7.73 -1.86 2.36
N SER A 207 -7.47 -0.55 2.44
CA SER A 207 -8.49 0.46 2.16
C SER A 207 -8.96 0.41 0.70
N SER A 208 -8.05 0.18 -0.25
CA SER A 208 -8.36 0.01 -1.67
C SER A 208 -9.22 -1.23 -1.91
N ILE A 209 -8.84 -2.37 -1.33
CA ILE A 209 -9.59 -3.64 -1.39
C ILE A 209 -11.00 -3.47 -0.82
N GLU A 210 -11.15 -2.76 0.30
CA GLU A 210 -12.44 -2.52 0.93
C GLU A 210 -13.40 -1.72 0.04
N GLN A 211 -12.89 -0.73 -0.69
CA GLN A 211 -13.66 0.03 -1.68
C GLN A 211 -13.99 -0.78 -2.94
N GLU A 212 -13.11 -1.72 -3.32
CA GLU A 212 -13.32 -2.57 -4.51
C GLU A 212 -14.43 -3.62 -4.30
N LYS A 213 -14.56 -4.18 -3.09
CA LYS A 213 -15.57 -5.21 -2.75
C LYS A 213 -17.01 -4.87 -3.15
N PRO A 214 -17.61 -3.74 -2.74
CA PRO A 214 -19.00 -3.41 -3.09
C PRO A 214 -19.19 -3.22 -4.60
N ILE A 215 -18.16 -2.76 -5.31
CA ILE A 215 -18.18 -2.60 -6.77
C ILE A 215 -18.27 -3.98 -7.44
N LEU A 216 -17.44 -4.93 -7.01
CA LEU A 216 -17.47 -6.29 -7.53
C LEU A 216 -18.78 -7.01 -7.21
N GLU A 217 -19.34 -6.79 -6.02
CA GLU A 217 -20.66 -7.33 -5.66
C GLU A 217 -21.78 -6.75 -6.52
N TYR A 218 -21.75 -5.44 -6.78
CA TYR A 218 -22.71 -4.79 -7.66
C TYR A 218 -22.60 -5.32 -9.10
N MET A 219 -21.37 -5.45 -9.63
CA MET A 219 -21.11 -6.00 -10.96
C MET A 219 -21.59 -7.45 -11.08
N ALA A 220 -21.34 -8.28 -10.06
CA ALA A 220 -21.81 -9.66 -10.01
C ALA A 220 -23.35 -9.73 -10.00
N LYS A 221 -24.02 -8.89 -9.20
CA LYS A 221 -25.50 -8.80 -9.16
C LYS A 221 -26.10 -8.37 -10.50
N LYS A 222 -25.37 -7.59 -11.31
CA LYS A 222 -25.80 -7.13 -12.64
C LYS A 222 -25.40 -8.10 -13.77
N GLY A 223 -24.79 -9.25 -13.47
CA GLY A 223 -24.36 -10.22 -14.48
C GLY A 223 -23.20 -9.74 -15.36
N ILE A 224 -22.48 -8.69 -14.94
CA ILE A 224 -21.29 -8.19 -15.64
C ILE A 224 -20.13 -9.08 -15.21
N ASN A 225 -19.80 -10.07 -16.04
CA ASN A 225 -18.67 -10.95 -15.81
C ASN A 225 -17.37 -10.18 -16.10
N VAL A 226 -16.66 -9.79 -15.04
CA VAL A 226 -15.36 -9.09 -15.10
C VAL A 226 -14.24 -10.05 -15.47
N PHE A 227 -14.37 -10.73 -16.62
CA PHE A 227 -13.32 -11.58 -17.20
C PHE A 227 -12.25 -10.78 -17.96
N LYS A 228 -12.38 -9.44 -18.01
CA LYS A 228 -11.41 -8.55 -18.65
C LYS A 228 -10.95 -7.45 -17.69
N PRO A 229 -9.63 -7.24 -17.54
CA PRO A 229 -9.07 -6.24 -16.65
C PRO A 229 -9.23 -4.87 -17.31
N ASN A 230 -10.42 -4.29 -17.19
CA ASN A 230 -10.64 -2.88 -17.56
C ASN A 230 -11.34 -2.10 -16.45
N ILE A 231 -11.46 -2.68 -15.25
CA ILE A 231 -11.36 -1.85 -14.06
C ILE A 231 -9.89 -1.50 -14.00
N VAL A 232 -9.60 -0.27 -14.44
CA VAL A 232 -8.36 0.46 -14.20
C VAL A 232 -7.58 -0.26 -13.11
N CYS A 233 -6.49 -0.96 -13.48
CA CYS A 233 -5.40 -1.12 -12.55
C CYS A 233 -5.13 0.30 -12.11
N TYR A 234 -5.68 0.72 -10.98
CA TYR A 234 -5.27 1.94 -10.33
C TYR A 234 -3.84 1.62 -9.93
N ARG A 235 -2.94 1.82 -10.88
CA ARG A 235 -1.60 2.30 -10.60
C ARG A 235 -1.87 3.60 -9.87
N PHE A 236 -2.06 3.50 -8.56
CA PHE A 236 -1.71 4.60 -7.70
C PHE A 236 -0.28 4.96 -8.09
N PRO A 237 -0.01 6.18 -8.57
CA PRO A 237 1.34 6.65 -8.74
C PRO A 237 1.97 6.65 -7.33
N GLY A 238 2.65 5.56 -6.95
CA GLY A 238 3.20 5.42 -5.61
C GLY A 238 3.57 4.01 -5.15
N SER A 239 2.98 2.96 -5.75
CA SER A 239 3.23 1.54 -5.40
C SER A 239 4.08 0.86 -6.48
N GLY A 240 5.38 1.09 -6.38
CA GLY A 240 6.43 0.63 -7.29
C GLY A 240 7.71 1.39 -6.97
N SER A 241 8.66 0.69 -6.37
CA SER A 241 10.00 1.15 -6.05
C SER A 241 10.71 1.82 -7.24
N ASN A 242 11.67 2.71 -6.97
CA ASN A 242 12.54 3.39 -7.94
C ASN A 242 11.85 4.34 -8.94
N ILE A 243 11.60 5.57 -8.49
CA ILE A 243 11.70 6.72 -9.39
C ILE A 243 13.16 6.76 -9.89
N PRO A 244 13.43 6.67 -11.20
CA PRO A 244 14.79 6.90 -11.70
C PRO A 244 15.23 8.30 -11.27
N HIS A 245 16.41 8.39 -10.65
CA HIS A 245 17.00 9.65 -10.15
C HIS A 245 17.16 10.73 -11.25
N ALA A 246 16.96 10.38 -12.53
CA ALA A 246 16.99 11.29 -13.67
C ALA A 246 15.63 11.90 -14.06
N THR A 247 14.51 11.49 -13.47
CA THR A 247 13.17 12.07 -13.77
C THR A 247 12.68 13.03 -12.70
N ILE A 248 13.36 13.11 -11.54
CA ILE A 248 13.14 14.14 -10.48
C ILE A 248 13.82 15.47 -10.85
N GLN A 249 13.73 15.87 -12.11
CA GLN A 249 14.03 17.23 -12.53
C GLN A 249 12.87 17.88 -13.27
N ASN A 250 11.77 17.16 -13.56
CA ASN A 250 10.65 17.68 -14.35
C ASN A 250 9.25 17.30 -13.81
N ALA A 251 9.14 16.90 -12.53
CA ALA A 251 7.85 16.90 -11.84
C ALA A 251 7.78 18.16 -10.99
N ASP A 252 7.70 19.30 -11.66
CA ASP A 252 7.28 20.54 -11.02
C ASP A 252 5.94 20.27 -10.32
N ALA A 253 5.84 20.81 -9.09
CA ALA A 253 4.64 20.79 -8.28
C ALA A 253 3.40 21.02 -9.16
N ASP A 254 2.37 20.19 -8.99
CA ASP A 254 1.05 20.53 -9.51
C ASP A 254 0.75 21.97 -9.02
N PRO A 255 0.73 22.98 -9.92
CA PRO A 255 0.69 24.37 -9.51
C PRO A 255 -0.55 24.66 -8.66
N ASP A 256 -1.62 23.90 -8.89
CA ASP A 256 -2.85 23.98 -8.13
C ASP A 256 -2.67 23.51 -6.68
N GLU A 257 -1.88 22.47 -6.41
CA GLU A 257 -1.66 21.96 -5.04
C GLU A 257 -0.76 22.89 -4.22
N ALA A 258 0.27 23.46 -4.84
CA ALA A 258 1.17 24.41 -4.18
C ALA A 258 0.47 25.75 -3.89
N GLU A 259 -0.41 26.21 -4.80
CA GLU A 259 -1.22 27.39 -4.61
C GLU A 259 -2.28 27.17 -3.51
N GLN A 260 -2.88 25.97 -3.46
CA GLN A 260 -3.86 25.62 -2.44
C GLN A 260 -3.24 25.54 -1.03
N MET A 261 -2.04 24.99 -0.89
CA MET A 261 -1.29 25.01 0.38
C MET A 261 -0.85 26.41 0.80
N ARG A 262 -0.46 27.28 -0.16
CA ARG A 262 -0.17 28.69 0.14
C ARG A 262 -1.40 29.40 0.68
N LYS A 263 -2.55 29.17 0.04
CA LYS A 263 -3.82 29.77 0.41
C LYS A 263 -4.32 29.29 1.78
N GLU A 264 -4.20 27.99 2.09
CA GLU A 264 -4.54 27.47 3.43
C GLU A 264 -3.68 28.10 4.52
N ARG A 265 -2.37 28.26 4.30
CA ARG A 265 -1.48 28.93 5.26
C ARG A 265 -1.82 30.41 5.47
N LEU A 266 -2.13 31.13 4.39
CA LEU A 266 -2.56 32.54 4.47
C LEU A 266 -3.87 32.71 5.28
N VAL A 267 -4.75 31.72 5.23
CA VAL A 267 -5.98 31.70 6.03
C VAL A 267 -5.69 31.35 7.50
N GLU A 268 -4.74 30.46 7.76
CA GLU A 268 -4.33 30.05 9.12
C GLU A 268 -3.60 31.17 9.88
N ASP A 269 -2.84 32.01 9.16
CA ASP A 269 -2.11 33.15 9.71
C ASP A 269 -2.99 34.41 9.94
N ASP A 270 -4.32 34.32 9.74
CA ASP A 270 -5.29 35.43 9.83
C ASP A 270 -4.85 36.68 9.02
N ASP A 271 -4.27 36.45 7.84
CA ASP A 271 -3.75 37.54 7.00
C ASP A 271 -4.88 38.55 6.65
N PRO A 272 -4.68 39.85 6.93
CA PRO A 272 -5.75 40.84 6.83
C PRO A 272 -6.28 41.04 5.40
N GLU A 273 -5.48 40.73 4.37
CA GLU A 273 -5.89 40.84 2.97
C GLU A 273 -6.82 39.69 2.57
N GLU A 274 -6.51 38.47 3.02
CA GLU A 274 -7.33 37.29 2.70
C GLU A 274 -8.64 37.27 3.51
N VAL A 275 -8.63 37.77 4.74
CA VAL A 275 -9.86 38.02 5.53
C VAL A 275 -10.77 39.04 4.83
N ALA A 276 -10.21 40.12 4.28
CA ALA A 276 -10.98 41.13 3.53
C ALA A 276 -11.55 40.54 2.24
N ARG A 277 -10.76 39.73 1.53
CA ARG A 277 -11.20 39.03 0.31
C ARG A 277 -12.33 38.04 0.62
N GLN A 278 -12.22 37.29 1.72
CA GLN A 278 -13.26 36.35 2.17
C GLN A 278 -14.57 37.07 2.51
N ARG A 279 -14.50 38.19 3.24
CA ARG A 279 -15.67 39.04 3.56
C ARG A 279 -16.32 39.61 2.30
N SER A 280 -15.53 40.10 1.35
CA SER A 280 -16.03 40.62 0.07
C SER A 280 -16.74 39.53 -0.76
N MET A 281 -16.26 38.28 -0.69
CA MET A 281 -16.87 37.13 -1.36
C MET A 281 -18.19 36.68 -0.71
N ASP A 282 -18.30 36.76 0.62
CA ASP A 282 -19.56 36.49 1.32
C ASP A 282 -20.60 37.58 1.03
N GLU A 283 -20.19 38.86 1.03
CA GLU A 283 -21.07 39.98 0.67
C GLU A 283 -21.58 39.87 -0.78
N TYR A 284 -20.70 39.50 -1.72
CA TYR A 284 -21.11 39.23 -3.11
C TYR A 284 -22.12 38.07 -3.21
N LYS A 285 -21.93 37.00 -2.45
CA LYS A 285 -22.84 35.82 -2.48
C LYS A 285 -24.19 36.10 -1.83
N ASP A 286 -24.23 36.98 -0.84
CA ASP A 286 -25.49 37.44 -0.22
C ASP A 286 -26.34 38.21 -1.23
N ASP A 287 -25.71 39.06 -2.05
CA ASP A 287 -26.38 39.77 -3.15
C ASP A 287 -26.66 38.88 -4.38
N HIS A 288 -25.86 37.83 -4.61
CA HIS A 288 -25.95 36.94 -5.78
C HIS A 288 -26.33 35.51 -5.39
N ARG A 289 -27.57 35.32 -4.94
CA ARG A 289 -28.14 34.00 -4.62
C ARG A 289 -27.99 33.00 -5.77
N ARG A 290 -27.67 31.74 -5.43
CA ARG A 290 -27.60 30.61 -6.37
C ARG A 290 -28.81 30.58 -7.31
N GLY A 291 -28.55 30.63 -8.62
CA GLY A 291 -29.57 30.58 -9.67
C GLY A 291 -29.93 31.92 -10.34
N TRP A 292 -29.24 33.01 -9.99
CA TRP A 292 -29.47 34.34 -10.58
C TRP A 292 -29.31 34.37 -12.12
N GLY A 293 -28.30 33.65 -12.66
CA GLY A 293 -28.05 33.57 -14.11
C GLY A 293 -29.03 32.70 -14.91
N ASN A 294 -29.72 31.74 -14.27
CA ASN A 294 -30.64 30.83 -14.97
C ASN A 294 -32.04 31.41 -15.20
N ARG A 295 -32.32 32.62 -14.72
CA ARG A 295 -33.62 33.29 -14.95
C ARG A 295 -33.73 33.94 -16.33
N HIS A 296 -32.61 34.21 -17.00
CA HIS A 296 -32.61 34.92 -18.30
C HIS A 296 -32.57 34.00 -19.53
N ASN A 297 -32.46 32.67 -19.36
CA ASN A 297 -32.44 31.70 -20.46
C ASN A 297 -33.79 30.99 -20.67
N ARG A 298 -34.90 31.59 -20.20
CA ARG A 298 -36.27 31.17 -20.51
C ARG A 298 -36.84 32.10 -21.58
N SER A 299 -36.51 31.80 -22.83
CA SER A 299 -37.18 32.30 -24.03
C SER A 299 -37.20 31.19 -25.07
#